data_AF-A0A351Y5Q0-F1
#
_entry.id   AF-A0A351Y5Q0-F1
#
_cell.length_a   1.000
_cell.length_b   1.000
_cell.length_c   1.000
_cell.angle_alpha   90.00
_cell.angle_beta   90.00
_cell.angle_gamma   90.00
#
_symmetry.space_group_name_H-M   'P 1'
#
loop_
_entity.id
_entity.type
_entity.pdbx_description
1 polymer ?
#
loop_
_entity_poly.entity_id
_entity_poly.type
_entity_poly.pdbx_seq_one_letter_code
_entity_poly.pdbx_strand_id
1 'polypeptide(L)' 'MIVCTYAEIFQDFNDLKKIIFVDPHKRYYANQQDPRYKVGDVLEEMKRLYGAELEVLGV' A
#
# COMPACT_ATOMS: atom_id res chain seq x y z
N MET A 1 -8.79 10.79 -5.79
CA MET A 1 -8.97 9.41 -5.31
C MET A 1 -8.34 8.49 -6.34
N ILE A 2 -7.40 7.64 -5.93
CA ILE A 2 -6.69 6.70 -6.81
C ILE A 2 -7.06 5.30 -6.34
N VAL A 3 -7.50 4.44 -7.26
CA VAL A 3 -7.71 3.01 -7.01
C VAL A 3 -6.72 2.29 -7.88
N CYS A 4 -5.82 1.54 -7.27
CA CYS A 4 -4.71 0.91 -7.96
C CYS A 4 -4.38 -0.44 -7.36
N THR A 5 -3.53 -1.20 -8.06
CA THR A 5 -2.94 -2.43 -7.55
C THR A 5 -1.54 -2.15 -6.99
N TYR A 6 -0.92 -3.17 -6.40
CA TYR A 6 0.46 -3.05 -5.88
C TYR A 6 1.49 -2.65 -6.95
N ALA A 7 1.20 -2.83 -8.25
CA ALA A 7 2.09 -2.43 -9.33
C ALA A 7 2.29 -0.91 -9.43
N GLU A 8 1.34 -0.13 -8.90
CA GLU A 8 1.29 1.33 -8.97
C GLU A 8 1.51 1.98 -7.60
N ILE A 9 2.00 1.23 -6.62
CA ILE A 9 2.15 1.70 -5.23
C ILE A 9 3.23 2.78 -5.08
N PHE A 10 4.24 2.79 -5.96
CA PHE A 10 5.36 3.74 -5.92
C PHE A 10 5.11 4.97 -6.79
N GLN A 11 3.92 5.55 -6.70
CA GLN A 11 3.62 6.83 -7.31
C GLN A 11 4.11 7.99 -6.42
N ASP A 12 4.36 9.14 -7.04
CA ASP A 12 4.67 10.35 -6.30
C ASP A 12 3.37 11.02 -5.82
N PHE A 13 3.12 10.96 -4.52
CA PHE A 13 1.92 11.54 -3.91
C PHE A 13 2.26 12.88 -3.24
N ASN A 14 1.65 13.97 -3.70
CA ASN A 14 1.93 15.31 -3.19
C ASN A 14 1.35 15.59 -1.78
N ASP A 15 0.14 15.09 -1.48
CA ASP A 15 -0.55 15.32 -0.20
C ASP A 15 -1.37 14.09 0.24
N LEU A 16 -0.69 12.95 0.37
CA LEU A 16 -1.33 11.69 0.77
C LEU A 16 -1.81 11.76 2.22
N LYS A 17 -3.12 11.79 2.44
CA LYS A 17 -3.72 11.82 3.79
C LYS A 17 -4.21 10.47 4.29
N LYS A 18 -4.65 9.60 3.39
CA LYS A 18 -5.31 8.33 3.75
C LYS A 18 -4.99 7.26 2.73
N ILE A 19 -4.68 6.07 3.24
CA ILE A 19 -4.45 4.85 2.49
C ILE A 19 -5.45 3.80 2.97
N ILE A 20 -6.11 3.13 2.04
CA ILE A 20 -7.07 2.06 2.34
C ILE A 20 -6.53 0.76 1.74
N PHE A 21 -6.22 -0.20 2.60
CA PHE A 21 -5.72 -1.51 2.21
C PHE A 21 -6.86 -2.54 2.25
N VAL A 22 -7.30 -2.98 1.08
CA VAL A 22 -8.46 -3.88 0.92
C VAL A 22 -8.00 -5.34 0.83
N ASP A 23 -8.62 -6.23 1.62
CA ASP A 23 -8.39 -7.68 1.65
C ASP A 23 -6.90 -8.09 1.76
N PRO A 24 -6.18 -7.64 2.81
CA PRO A 24 -4.72 -7.79 2.93
C PRO A 24 -4.23 -9.24 2.96
N HIS A 25 -5.12 -10.19 3.30
CA HIS A 25 -4.82 -11.62 3.41
C HIS A 25 -4.58 -12.30 2.04
N LYS A 26 -4.86 -11.61 0.93
CA LYS A 26 -4.72 -12.19 -0.42
C LYS A 26 -3.26 -12.29 -0.85
N ARG A 27 -2.90 -13.46 -1.39
CA ARG A 27 -1.53 -13.81 -1.80
C ARG A 27 -0.86 -12.85 -2.78
N TYR A 28 -1.64 -12.13 -3.60
CA TYR A 28 -1.09 -11.22 -4.62
C TYR A 28 -0.49 -9.94 -4.03
N TYR A 29 -0.66 -9.68 -2.73
CA TYR A 29 0.01 -8.59 -2.02
C TYR A 29 1.46 -8.92 -1.62
N ALA A 30 1.98 -10.09 -2.01
CA ALA A 30 3.40 -10.41 -1.91
C ALA A 30 4.02 -10.46 -3.32
N ASN A 31 4.79 -9.43 -3.68
CA ASN A 31 5.50 -9.41 -4.95
C ASN A 31 6.60 -10.48 -4.95
N GLN A 32 6.51 -11.42 -5.90
CA GLN A 32 7.48 -12.51 -6.06
C GLN A 32 8.64 -12.15 -6.98
N GLN A 33 8.47 -11.10 -7.79
CA GLN A 33 9.51 -10.58 -8.68
C GLN A 33 10.40 -9.59 -7.95
N ASP A 34 11.64 -9.43 -8.40
CA ASP A 34 12.53 -8.43 -7.81
C ASP A 34 12.11 -7.00 -8.24
N PRO A 35 12.09 -6.02 -7.32
CA PRO A 35 12.35 -6.17 -5.89
C PRO A 35 11.20 -6.90 -5.16
N ARG A 36 11.53 -7.90 -4.34
CA ARG A 36 10.54 -8.65 -3.54
C ARG A 36 10.12 -7.84 -2.32
N TYR A 37 8.82 -7.63 -2.17
CA TYR A 37 8.24 -6.92 -1.03
C TYR A 37 6.83 -7.42 -0.72
N LYS A 38 6.38 -7.21 0.52
CA LYS A 38 4.97 -7.32 0.88
C LYS A 38 4.37 -5.92 0.88
N VAL A 39 3.19 -5.80 0.30
CA VAL A 39 2.50 -4.52 0.15
C VAL A 39 2.16 -3.92 1.51
N GLY A 40 1.78 -4.75 2.49
CA GLY A 40 1.55 -4.27 3.87
C GLY A 40 2.76 -3.54 4.46
N ASP A 41 3.97 -4.09 4.29
CA ASP A 41 5.20 -3.49 4.80
C ASP A 41 5.49 -2.14 4.11
N VAL A 42 5.23 -2.07 2.79
CA VAL A 42 5.36 -0.81 2.02
C VAL A 42 4.36 0.24 2.50
N LEU A 43 3.11 -0.15 2.75
CA LEU A 43 2.06 0.77 3.19
C LEU A 43 2.31 1.33 4.60
N GLU A 44 2.85 0.53 5.51
CA GLU A 44 3.28 1.03 6.84
C GLU A 44 4.41 2.05 6.71
N GLU A 45 5.34 1.83 5.80
CA GLU A 45 6.41 2.79 5.55
C GLU A 45 5.90 4.08 4.89
N MET A 46 4.97 3.97 3.93
CA MET A 46 4.31 5.13 3.32
C MET A 46 3.52 5.94 4.35
N LYS A 47 2.78 5.29 5.23
CA LYS A 47 2.09 5.93 6.37
C LYS A 47 3.07 6.77 7.20
N ARG A 48 4.25 6.23 7.51
CA ARG A 48 5.31 6.93 8.25
C ARG A 48 5.90 8.11 7.47
N LEU A 49 6.20 7.93 6.18
CA LEU A 49 6.83 8.96 5.33
C LEU A 49 5.91 10.14 5.02
N TYR A 50 4.64 9.84 4.70
CA TYR A 50 3.65 10.84 4.30
C TYR A 50 2.83 11.39 5.48
N GLY A 51 2.94 10.79 6.67
CA GLY A 51 2.06 11.13 7.80
C GLY A 51 0.58 10.83 7.52
N ALA A 52 0.33 9.81 6.70
CA ALA A 52 -1.00 9.41 6.28
C ALA A 52 -1.65 8.45 7.29
N GLU A 53 -2.97 8.37 7.29
CA GLU A 53 -3.71 7.30 7.96
C GLU A 53 -3.70 6.02 7.11
N LEU A 54 -3.51 4.86 7.75
CA LEU A 54 -3.66 3.56 7.12
C LEU A 54 -4.86 2.83 7.72
N GLU A 55 -5.87 2.57 6.88
CA GLU A 55 -7.06 1.80 7.20
C GLU A 55 -7.03 0.47 6.46
N VAL A 56 -7.48 -0.60 7.12
CA VAL A 56 -7.54 -1.94 6.53
C VAL A 56 -9.00 -2.39 6.47
N LEU A 57 -9.45 -2.82 5.29
CA LEU A 57 -10.81 -3.32 5.06
C LEU A 57 -10.77 -4.80 4.66
N GLY A 58 -11.74 -5.59 5.10
CA GLY A 58 -11.85 -7.02 4.72
C GLY A 58 -10.92 -7.94 5.51
N VAL A 59 -10.77 -7.65 6.81
CA VAL A 59 -10.09 -8.52 7.80
C VAL A 59 -11.08 -9.51 8.39
#